data_AF-A0A924A648-F1
#
_entry.id   AF-A0A924A648-F1
#
_cell.length_a   1.000
_cell.length_b   1.000
_cell.length_c   1.000
_cell.angle_alpha   90.00
_cell.angle_beta   90.00
_cell.angle_gamma   90.00
#
_symmetry.space_group_name_H-M   'P 1'
#
loop_
_entity.id
_entity.type
_entity.pdbx_description
1 polymer ?
#
loop_
_entity_poly.entity_id
_entity_poly.type
_entity_poly.pdbx_seq_one_letter_code
_entity_poly.pdbx_strand_id
1 'polypeptide(L)'
;MKTYHVHHILVKAQYEAEDLLKKLATGANFEELAKKFSTCSSAPCGGDLGILKSGKADEDFEEAALKLKVNEISTKPVRTKFGYHLMKRIS
;
A
#
# COMPACT_ATOMS: atom_id res chain seq x y z
N MET A 1 2.22 9.13 -20.58
CA MET A 1 2.51 8.04 -19.63
C MET A 1 2.09 8.51 -18.25
N LYS A 2 1.25 7.75 -17.52
CA LYS A 2 0.83 8.14 -16.17
C LYS A 2 1.85 7.61 -15.17
N THR A 3 2.30 8.48 -14.28
CA THR A 3 3.12 8.11 -13.14
C THR A 3 2.29 8.29 -11.88
N TYR A 4 2.55 7.46 -10.89
CA TYR A 4 1.89 7.56 -9.60
C TYR A 4 2.89 7.23 -8.50
N HIS A 5 2.79 7.98 -7.41
CA HIS A 5 3.58 7.75 -6.21
C HIS A 5 2.69 7.06 -5.19
N VAL A 6 3.11 5.89 -4.73
CA VAL A 6 2.33 5.07 -3.81
C VAL A 6 3.23 4.48 -2.72
N HIS A 7 2.71 4.49 -1.51
CA HIS A 7 3.27 3.71 -0.41
C HIS A 7 2.46 2.42 -0.29
N HIS A 8 3.12 1.30 -0.01
CA HIS A 8 2.45 0.02 0.20
C HIS A 8 2.90 -0.69 1.47
N ILE A 9 2.01 -1.49 2.03
CA ILE A 9 2.30 -2.41 3.13
C ILE A 9 1.93 -3.80 2.68
N LEU A 10 2.95 -4.63 2.45
CA LEU A 10 2.77 -6.06 2.21
C LEU A 10 2.75 -6.83 3.52
N VAL A 11 1.66 -7.54 3.80
CA VAL A 11 1.53 -8.50 4.91
C VAL A 11 1.15 -9.88 4.37
N LYS A 12 1.48 -10.94 5.11
CA LYS A 12 1.19 -12.32 4.67
C LYS A 12 -0.25 -12.72 4.96
N ALA A 13 -0.81 -12.26 6.08
CA ALA A 13 -2.14 -12.66 6.49
C ALA A 13 -3.18 -11.55 6.29
N GLN A 14 -4.40 -11.96 5.95
CA GLN A 14 -5.52 -11.05 5.74
C GLN A 14 -5.86 -10.26 7.01
N TYR A 15 -5.86 -10.96 8.16
CA TYR A 15 -6.21 -10.35 9.45
C TYR A 15 -5.24 -9.22 9.82
N GLU A 16 -3.96 -9.33 9.47
CA GLU A 16 -2.98 -8.26 9.69
C GLU A 16 -3.35 -7.04 8.84
N ALA A 17 -3.71 -7.25 7.57
CA ALA A 17 -4.09 -6.18 6.68
C ALA A 17 -5.36 -5.45 7.15
N GLU A 18 -6.34 -6.21 7.65
CA GLU A 18 -7.57 -5.68 8.23
C GLU A 18 -7.32 -4.90 9.54
N ASP A 19 -6.44 -5.39 10.40
CA ASP A 19 -6.06 -4.70 11.64
C ASP A 19 -5.34 -3.38 11.35
N LEU A 20 -4.44 -3.39 10.36
CA LEU A 20 -3.77 -2.20 9.87
C LEU A 20 -4.75 -1.17 9.30
N LEU A 21 -5.75 -1.60 8.53
CA LEU A 21 -6.82 -0.71 8.05
C LEU A 21 -7.59 -0.06 9.18
N LYS A 22 -7.93 -0.81 10.24
CA LYS A 22 -8.58 -0.25 11.43
C LYS A 22 -7.70 0.80 12.09
N LYS A 23 -6.41 0.53 12.24
CA LYS A 23 -5.44 1.48 12.81
C LYS A 23 -5.34 2.75 11.95
N LEU A 24 -5.28 2.60 10.63
CA LEU A 24 -5.26 3.72 9.69
C LEU A 24 -6.55 4.54 9.78
N ALA A 25 -7.72 3.89 9.94
CA ALA A 25 -9.00 4.56 10.16
C ALA A 25 -9.05 5.34 11.49
N THR A 26 -8.33 4.88 12.53
CA THR A 26 -8.17 5.61 13.80
C THR A 26 -7.15 6.75 13.76
N GLY A 27 -6.48 6.98 12.62
CA GLY A 27 -5.48 8.03 12.46
C GLY A 27 -4.03 7.61 12.70
N ALA A 28 -3.73 6.30 12.68
CA ALA A 28 -2.35 5.83 12.77
C ALA A 28 -1.50 6.22 11.55
N ASN A 29 -0.20 6.40 11.75
CA ASN A 29 0.72 6.70 10.66
C ASN A 29 1.00 5.47 9.77
N PHE A 30 0.70 5.59 8.48
CA PHE A 30 0.95 4.55 7.48
C PHE A 30 2.43 4.14 7.42
N GLU A 31 3.33 5.10 7.50
CA GLU A 31 4.78 4.84 7.44
C GLU A 31 5.29 4.03 8.63
N GLU A 32 4.77 4.30 9.84
CA GLU A 32 5.12 3.52 11.03
C GLU A 32 4.60 2.09 10.92
N LEU A 33 3.36 1.92 10.47
CA LEU A 33 2.77 0.62 10.25
C LEU A 33 3.52 -0.15 9.15
N ALA A 34 3.91 0.52 8.08
CA ALA A 34 4.74 -0.06 7.03
C ALA A 34 6.10 -0.52 7.56
N LYS A 35 6.77 0.31 8.37
CA LYS A 35 8.07 -0.05 9.00
C LYS A 35 7.95 -1.27 9.93
N LYS A 36 6.84 -1.38 10.66
CA LYS A 36 6.63 -2.43 11.67
C LYS A 36 6.08 -3.74 11.09
N PHE A 37 5.15 -3.64 10.13
CA PHE A 37 4.38 -4.78 9.64
C PHE A 37 4.69 -5.15 8.19
N SER A 38 5.22 -4.22 7.37
CA SER A 38 5.51 -4.58 5.99
C SER A 38 6.66 -5.57 5.91
N THR A 39 6.44 -6.62 5.14
CA THR A 39 7.43 -7.63 4.80
C THR A 39 8.19 -7.31 3.51
N CYS A 40 7.91 -6.17 2.88
CA CYS A 40 8.59 -5.73 1.67
C CYS A 40 9.89 -4.98 2.00
N SER A 41 10.85 -4.97 1.08
CA SER A 41 12.11 -4.22 1.22
C SER A 41 11.93 -2.70 1.35
N SER A 42 10.75 -2.17 1.04
CA SER A 42 10.38 -0.77 1.26
C SER A 42 9.89 -0.46 2.69
N ALA A 43 9.74 -1.47 3.55
CA ALA A 43 9.41 -1.31 4.96
C ALA A 43 10.23 -0.21 5.68
N PRO A 44 11.58 -0.19 5.62
CA PRO A 44 12.38 0.86 6.26
C PRO A 44 12.09 2.27 5.73
N CYS A 45 11.62 2.41 4.49
CA CYS A 45 11.18 3.67 3.91
C CYS A 45 9.70 3.97 4.15
N GLY A 46 9.05 3.33 5.13
CA GLY A 46 7.63 3.57 5.39
C GLY A 46 6.72 3.01 4.31
N GLY A 47 7.17 1.97 3.60
CA GLY A 47 6.43 1.37 2.50
C GLY A 47 6.54 2.15 1.20
N ASP A 48 7.39 3.17 1.13
CA ASP A 48 7.54 3.99 -0.07
C ASP A 48 8.13 3.19 -1.25
N LEU A 49 7.39 3.13 -2.36
CA LEU A 49 7.85 2.57 -3.64
C LEU A 49 8.37 3.67 -4.59
N GLY A 50 8.22 4.94 -4.21
CA GLY A 50 8.53 6.08 -5.07
C GLY A 50 7.56 6.19 -6.25
N ILE A 51 8.02 6.87 -7.30
CA ILE A 51 7.23 7.14 -8.50
C ILE A 51 7.28 5.91 -9.42
N LEU A 52 6.18 5.18 -9.47
CA LEU A 52 5.97 4.07 -10.38
C LEU A 52 5.37 4.56 -11.70
N LYS A 53 5.72 3.86 -12.78
CA LYS A 53 5.13 4.06 -14.10
C LYS A 53 4.01 3.06 -14.29
N SER A 54 2.90 3.50 -14.89
CA SER A 54 1.81 2.60 -15.30
C SER A 54 2.35 1.43 -16.14
N GLY A 55 2.01 0.20 -15.78
CA GLY A 55 2.47 -1.04 -16.40
C GLY A 55 3.74 -1.67 -15.82
N LYS A 56 4.26 -1.16 -14.69
CA LYS A 56 5.42 -1.75 -13.99
C LYS A 56 5.08 -2.58 -12.75
N ALA A 57 3.85 -2.51 -12.26
CA ALA A 57 3.36 -3.29 -11.13
C ALA A 57 2.30 -4.31 -11.59
N ASP A 58 1.93 -5.24 -10.70
CA ASP A 58 0.78 -6.14 -10.92
C ASP A 58 -0.48 -5.33 -11.27
N GLU A 59 -1.30 -5.86 -12.18
CA GLU A 59 -2.52 -5.18 -12.65
C GLU A 59 -3.48 -4.86 -11.51
N ASP A 60 -3.70 -5.79 -10.58
CA ASP A 60 -4.54 -5.57 -9.37
C ASP A 60 -3.99 -4.45 -8.47
N PHE A 61 -2.66 -4.39 -8.32
CA PHE A 61 -1.98 -3.37 -7.51
C PHE A 61 -2.11 -2.00 -8.17
N GLU A 62 -1.80 -1.93 -9.46
CA GLU A 62 -1.89 -0.70 -10.23
C GLU A 62 -3.32 -0.17 -10.31
N GLU A 63 -4.29 -1.02 -10.59
CA GLU A 63 -5.69 -0.61 -10.68
C GLU A 63 -6.19 -0.04 -9.36
N ALA A 64 -5.84 -0.67 -8.23
CA ALA A 64 -6.17 -0.17 -6.91
C ALA A 64 -5.46 1.16 -6.61
N ALA A 65 -4.16 1.30 -6.92
CA ALA A 65 -3.42 2.55 -6.75
C ALA A 65 -3.98 3.70 -7.59
N LEU A 66 -4.36 3.42 -8.84
CA LEU A 66 -4.90 4.42 -9.77
C LEU A 66 -6.35 4.80 -9.45
N LYS A 67 -7.14 3.88 -8.88
CA LYS A 67 -8.49 4.14 -8.37
C LYS A 67 -8.48 5.07 -7.16
N LEU A 68 -7.42 5.02 -6.35
CA LEU A 68 -7.26 5.91 -5.22
C LEU A 68 -6.98 7.35 -5.65
N LYS A 69 -7.51 8.30 -4.88
CA LYS A 69 -7.17 9.72 -5.02
C LYS A 69 -5.84 10.05 -4.34
N VAL A 70 -5.26 11.19 -4.72
CA VAL A 70 -4.07 11.75 -4.06
C VAL A 70 -4.36 11.93 -2.57
N ASN A 71 -3.45 11.46 -1.71
CA ASN A 71 -3.59 11.36 -0.24
C ASN A 71 -4.66 10.36 0.27
N GLU A 72 -5.17 9.48 -0.59
CA GLU A 72 -6.15 8.46 -0.21
C GLU A 72 -5.48 7.12 0.07
N ILE A 73 -6.08 6.36 0.98
CA ILE A 73 -5.63 5.02 1.38
C ILE A 73 -6.63 3.99 0.85
N SER A 74 -6.13 2.85 0.38
CA SER A 74 -6.96 1.72 -0.02
C SER A 74 -7.89 1.33 1.13
N THR A 75 -9.19 1.27 0.88
CA THR A 75 -10.17 0.82 1.86
C THR A 75 -10.17 -0.70 2.04
N LYS A 76 -9.54 -1.43 1.12
CA LYS A 76 -9.46 -2.89 1.12
C LYS A 76 -8.03 -3.36 0.86
N PRO A 77 -7.61 -4.47 1.48
CA PRO A 77 -6.33 -5.06 1.17
C PRO A 77 -6.38 -5.75 -0.20
N VAL A 78 -5.42 -5.44 -1.05
CA VAL A 78 -5.29 -6.02 -2.39
C VAL A 78 -4.55 -7.34 -2.27
N ARG A 79 -5.21 -8.44 -2.62
CA ARG A 79 -4.59 -9.76 -2.57
C ARG A 79 -3.77 -10.00 -3.83
N THR A 80 -2.51 -10.33 -3.67
CA THR A 80 -1.62 -10.76 -4.75
C THR A 80 -1.03 -12.14 -4.42
N LYS A 81 -0.13 -12.63 -5.27
CA LYS A 81 0.63 -13.86 -5.02
C LYS A 81 1.60 -13.75 -3.84
N PHE A 82 1.97 -12.54 -3.44
CA PHE A 82 2.89 -12.29 -2.32
C PHE A 82 2.18 -12.19 -0.97
N GLY A 83 0.87 -11.91 -0.96
CA GLY A 83 0.07 -11.71 0.24
C GLY A 83 -0.97 -10.62 0.05
N TYR A 84 -1.14 -9.79 1.07
CA TYR A 84 -2.09 -8.68 1.10
C TYR A 84 -1.34 -7.35 1.09
N HIS A 85 -1.70 -6.48 0.16
CA HIS A 85 -1.12 -5.16 -0.01
C HIS A 85 -2.11 -4.08 0.39
N LEU A 86 -1.70 -3.22 1.31
CA LEU A 86 -2.37 -1.96 1.57
C LEU A 86 -1.64 -0.87 0.82
N MET A 87 -2.38 0.11 0.32
CA MET A 87 -1.82 1.13 -0.57
C MET A 87 -2.24 2.50 -0.09
N LYS A 88 -1.35 3.48 -0.22
CA LYS A 88 -1.65 4.89 0.01
C LYS A 88 -1.08 5.68 -1.15
N ARG A 89 -1.96 6.35 -1.89
CA ARG A 89 -1.52 7.19 -3.00
C ARG A 89 -1.06 8.54 -2.47
N ILE A 90 0.13 8.95 -2.88
CA ILE A 90 0.75 10.22 -2.51
C ILE A 90 0.59 11.26 -3.63
N SER A 91 0.69 10.85 -4.91
CA SER A 91 0.48 11.71 -6.09
C SER A 91 0.05 10.89 -7.30
#